data_AF-A0A137P007-F1
#
_entry.id   AF-A0A137P007-F1
#
_cell.length_a   1.000
_cell.length_b   1.000
_cell.length_c   1.000
_cell.angle_alpha   90.00
_cell.angle_beta   90.00
_cell.angle_gamma   90.00
#
_symmetry.space_group_name_H-M   'P 1'
#
loop_
_entity.id
_entity.type
_entity.pdbx_description
1 polymer ?
#
loop_
_entity_poly.entity_id
_entity_poly.type
_entity_poly.pdbx_seq_one_letter_code
_entity_poly.pdbx_strand_id
1 'polypeptide(L)'
;MVAPNFEMDCLYLGSLIFTIITFLDFILIETILKLGVFTLGKKWLRCFMIFSLVVEAMFWNPLYYFMLIEQNYYWMSDRLKRNLYIALGFFCIWVGFVGVVLVLVGLEFIHEKYMEIVHIFDMVLLVQLVSTEIFINLNVYKISKVKIRSMSIRMWRTVQLSLFVCTFCTALDIVFIVLENLGRYDIAYQLKTSSFALKIVFECMCFQFIKGLVFSLH
;
A
#
# COMPACT_ATOMS: atom_id res chain seq x y z
N MET A 1 28.15 -7.25 20.34
CA MET A 1 27.59 -8.16 19.31
C MET A 1 26.19 -8.54 19.77
N VAL A 2 25.19 -7.82 19.27
CA VAL A 2 23.77 -8.12 19.56
C VAL A 2 23.36 -9.25 18.63
N ALA A 3 22.65 -10.24 19.15
CA ALA A 3 22.29 -11.44 18.40
C ALA A 3 21.45 -11.07 17.16
N PRO A 4 21.93 -11.34 15.93
CA PRO A 4 21.23 -10.95 14.69
C PRO A 4 19.87 -11.64 14.50
N ASN A 5 19.54 -12.65 15.31
CA ASN A 5 18.28 -13.38 15.21
C ASN A 5 17.08 -12.58 15.75
N PHE A 6 17.25 -11.76 16.79
CA PHE A 6 16.11 -11.10 17.44
C PHE A 6 15.45 -10.03 16.56
N GLU A 7 16.24 -9.25 15.83
CA GLU A 7 15.71 -8.21 14.93
C GLU A 7 14.98 -8.80 13.72
N MET A 8 15.44 -9.94 13.20
CA MET A 8 14.74 -10.63 12.11
C MET A 8 13.40 -11.19 12.58
N ASP A 9 13.35 -11.82 13.74
CA ASP A 9 12.11 -12.42 14.28
C ASP A 9 11.03 -11.34 14.53
N CYS A 10 11.41 -10.16 15.02
CA CYS A 10 10.48 -9.03 15.19
C CYS A 10 9.96 -8.50 13.84
N LEU A 11 10.80 -8.45 12.80
CA LEU A 11 10.37 -8.01 11.46
C LEU A 11 9.43 -9.02 10.78
N TYR A 12 9.69 -10.33 10.93
CA TYR A 12 8.81 -11.38 10.43
C TYR A 12 7.47 -11.37 11.17
N LEU A 13 7.49 -11.31 12.49
CA LEU A 13 6.27 -11.24 13.30
C LEU A 13 5.47 -9.98 13.00
N GLY A 14 6.14 -8.83 12.86
CA GLY A 14 5.51 -7.57 12.45
C GLY A 14 4.86 -7.67 11.08
N SER A 15 5.55 -8.26 10.09
CA SER A 15 4.99 -8.51 8.76
C SER A 15 3.78 -9.45 8.79
N LEU A 16 3.81 -10.49 9.63
CA LEU A 16 2.72 -11.45 9.76
C LEU A 16 1.49 -10.80 10.42
N ILE A 17 1.69 -10.08 11.53
CA ILE A 17 0.62 -9.33 12.21
C ILE A 17 0.02 -8.32 11.26
N PHE A 18 0.86 -7.56 10.55
CA PHE A 18 0.42 -6.62 9.52
C PHE A 18 -0.45 -7.32 8.49
N THR A 19 0.02 -8.43 7.90
CA THR A 19 -0.74 -9.20 6.90
C THR A 19 -2.10 -9.69 7.43
N ILE A 20 -2.16 -10.15 8.68
CA ILE A 20 -3.42 -10.61 9.31
C ILE A 20 -4.39 -9.44 9.48
N ILE A 21 -3.91 -8.29 9.99
CA ILE A 21 -4.74 -7.09 10.16
C ILE A 21 -5.28 -6.66 8.80
N THR A 22 -4.43 -6.59 7.78
CA THR A 22 -4.84 -6.29 6.40
C THR A 22 -5.96 -7.20 5.93
N PHE A 23 -5.83 -8.51 6.19
CA PHE A 23 -6.81 -9.49 5.75
C PHE A 23 -8.15 -9.34 6.46
N LEU A 24 -8.14 -9.03 7.77
CA LEU A 24 -9.35 -8.75 8.54
C LEU A 24 -10.03 -7.45 8.07
N ASP A 25 -9.23 -6.41 7.76
CA ASP A 25 -9.73 -5.14 7.22
C ASP A 25 -10.41 -5.35 5.86
N PHE A 26 -9.85 -6.19 4.99
CA PHE A 26 -10.52 -6.56 3.72
C PHE A 26 -11.87 -7.22 3.92
N ILE A 27 -11.97 -8.17 4.88
CA ILE A 27 -13.23 -8.83 5.20
C ILE A 27 -14.25 -7.79 5.70
N LEU A 28 -13.81 -6.83 6.51
CA LEU A 28 -14.66 -5.77 7.03
C LEU A 28 -15.17 -4.87 5.89
N ILE A 29 -14.28 -4.35 5.03
CA ILE A 29 -14.65 -3.51 3.88
C ILE A 29 -15.63 -4.25 2.97
N GLU A 30 -15.34 -5.51 2.61
CA GLU A 30 -16.19 -6.28 1.72
C GLU A 30 -17.58 -6.50 2.31
N THR A 31 -17.64 -6.76 3.63
CA THR A 31 -18.91 -6.88 4.36
C THR A 31 -19.68 -5.56 4.35
N ILE A 32 -19.01 -4.44 4.61
CA ILE A 32 -19.58 -3.10 4.59
C ILE A 32 -20.14 -2.78 3.20
N LEU A 33 -19.37 -3.00 2.13
CA LEU A 33 -19.80 -2.77 0.75
C LEU A 33 -21.01 -3.65 0.37
N LYS A 34 -21.00 -4.93 0.73
CA LYS A 34 -22.12 -5.87 0.48
C LYS A 34 -23.41 -5.48 1.22
N LEU A 35 -23.29 -4.83 2.37
CA LEU A 35 -24.44 -4.35 3.14
C LEU A 35 -25.10 -3.10 2.52
N GLY A 36 -24.54 -2.54 1.44
CA GLY A 36 -25.15 -1.42 0.73
C GLY A 36 -25.22 -0.17 1.59
N VAL A 37 -24.10 0.21 2.23
CA VAL A 37 -23.95 1.38 3.14
C VAL A 37 -24.72 2.62 2.72
N PHE A 38 -24.69 2.93 1.43
CA PHE A 38 -25.30 4.12 0.86
C PHE A 38 -26.82 4.02 0.67
N THR A 39 -27.38 2.82 0.78
CA THR A 39 -28.82 2.53 0.69
C THR A 39 -29.48 2.35 2.07
N LEU A 40 -28.70 2.27 3.14
CA LEU A 40 -29.21 2.11 4.50
C LEU A 40 -29.85 3.42 5.00
N GLY A 41 -31.18 3.39 5.20
CA GLY A 41 -31.96 4.58 5.60
C GLY A 41 -31.67 5.15 6.99
N LYS A 42 -30.85 4.49 7.82
CA LYS A 42 -30.50 4.98 9.16
C LYS A 42 -29.27 5.88 9.11
N LYS A 43 -29.49 7.20 9.16
CA LYS A 43 -28.42 8.24 9.14
C LYS A 43 -27.23 7.92 10.06
N TRP A 44 -27.50 7.50 11.31
CA TRP A 44 -26.46 7.16 12.29
C TRP A 44 -25.53 6.04 11.83
N LEU A 45 -26.08 5.01 11.19
CA LEU A 45 -25.31 3.88 10.69
C LEU A 45 -24.42 4.32 9.52
N ARG A 46 -24.94 5.15 8.62
CA ARG A 46 -24.16 5.77 7.52
C ARG A 46 -22.98 6.58 8.05
N CYS A 47 -23.20 7.45 9.03
CA CYS A 47 -22.13 8.24 9.64
C CYS A 47 -21.06 7.36 10.32
N PHE A 48 -21.49 6.32 11.05
CA PHE A 48 -20.56 5.37 11.68
C PHE A 48 -19.69 4.66 10.64
N MET A 49 -20.29 4.15 9.56
CA MET A 49 -19.55 3.46 8.50
C MET A 49 -18.57 4.38 7.75
N ILE A 50 -18.99 5.61 7.41
CA ILE A 50 -18.10 6.61 6.80
C ILE A 50 -16.93 6.92 7.73
N PHE A 51 -17.21 7.11 9.03
CA PHE A 51 -16.17 7.38 10.01
C PHE A 51 -15.18 6.22 10.13
N SER A 52 -15.66 4.97 10.18
CA SER A 52 -14.81 3.78 10.17
C SER A 52 -13.90 3.72 8.94
N LEU A 53 -14.45 3.96 7.75
CA LEU A 53 -13.69 3.99 6.49
C LEU A 53 -12.64 5.11 6.47
N VAL A 54 -12.97 6.30 6.98
CA VAL A 54 -12.02 7.42 7.05
C VAL A 54 -10.89 7.10 8.03
N VAL A 55 -11.22 6.60 9.21
CA VAL A 55 -10.22 6.20 10.21
C VAL A 55 -9.29 5.16 9.61
N GLU A 56 -9.84 4.12 8.99
CA GLU A 56 -9.06 3.09 8.31
C GLU A 56 -8.14 3.70 7.25
N ALA A 57 -8.66 4.50 6.31
CA ALA A 57 -7.87 5.13 5.26
C ALA A 57 -6.76 6.05 5.82
N MET A 58 -7.04 6.78 6.91
CA MET A 58 -6.09 7.68 7.56
C MET A 58 -4.93 6.95 8.24
N PHE A 59 -5.14 5.73 8.72
CA PHE A 59 -4.06 4.91 9.28
C PHE A 59 -3.37 4.08 8.21
N TRP A 60 -4.14 3.49 7.31
CA TRP A 60 -3.66 2.44 6.41
C TRP A 60 -2.81 2.99 5.27
N ASN A 61 -3.25 4.07 4.64
CA ASN A 61 -2.50 4.66 3.52
C ASN A 61 -1.10 5.12 3.97
N PRO A 62 -0.93 5.90 5.06
CA PRO A 62 0.39 6.27 5.55
C PRO A 62 1.23 5.08 6.00
N LEU A 63 0.62 4.09 6.65
CA LEU A 63 1.33 2.91 7.14
C LEU A 63 1.85 2.06 5.99
N TYR A 64 1.06 1.87 4.93
CA TYR A 64 1.49 1.19 3.72
C TYR A 64 2.66 1.92 3.04
N TYR A 65 2.56 3.24 2.89
CA TYR A 65 3.65 4.05 2.33
C TYR A 65 4.92 3.97 3.20
N PHE A 66 4.79 4.04 4.52
CA PHE A 66 5.90 3.85 5.45
C PHE A 66 6.53 2.46 5.32
N MET A 67 5.71 1.41 5.24
CA MET A 67 6.17 0.04 5.02
C MET A 67 6.99 -0.08 3.74
N LEU A 68 6.55 0.53 2.63
CA LEU A 68 7.31 0.56 1.38
C LEU A 68 8.72 1.14 1.57
N ILE A 69 8.86 2.20 2.39
CA ILE A 69 10.16 2.79 2.72
C ILE A 69 11.01 1.83 3.55
N GLU A 70 10.46 1.32 4.66
CA GLU A 70 11.20 0.46 5.62
C GLU A 70 11.62 -0.88 5.02
N GLN A 71 10.73 -1.52 4.24
CA GLN A 71 11.04 -2.76 3.56
C GLN A 71 12.16 -2.60 2.54
N ASN A 72 12.31 -1.41 1.96
CA ASN A 72 13.34 -1.12 0.98
C ASN A 72 14.55 -0.37 1.56
N TYR A 73 14.58 -0.12 2.86
CA TYR A 73 15.60 0.67 3.54
C TYR A 73 17.04 0.26 3.19
N TYR A 74 17.30 -1.05 3.07
CA TYR A 74 18.61 -1.61 2.73
C TYR A 74 19.08 -1.24 1.30
N TRP A 75 18.13 -1.04 0.38
CA TRP A 75 18.38 -0.77 -1.03
C TRP A 75 18.40 0.73 -1.35
N MET A 76 18.45 1.59 -0.34
CA MET A 76 18.30 3.04 -0.53
C MET A 76 19.44 3.81 0.14
N SER A 77 19.94 4.84 -0.54
CA SER A 77 20.89 5.79 0.06
C SER A 77 20.19 6.69 1.07
N ASP A 78 20.91 7.20 2.08
CA ASP A 78 20.31 8.03 3.14
C ASP A 78 19.64 9.31 2.61
N ARG A 79 20.19 9.89 1.54
CA ARG A 79 19.57 11.02 0.84
C ARG A 79 18.22 10.65 0.25
N LEU A 80 18.12 9.47 -0.37
CA LEU A 80 16.89 8.99 -1.00
C LEU A 80 15.83 8.64 0.05
N LYS A 81 16.24 8.00 1.16
CA LYS A 81 15.37 7.75 2.31
C LYS A 81 14.74 9.04 2.84
N ARG A 82 15.57 10.06 3.11
CA ARG A 82 15.09 11.37 3.58
C ARG A 82 14.05 11.97 2.63
N ASN A 83 14.31 11.90 1.32
CA ASN A 83 13.36 12.41 0.33
C ASN A 83 12.04 11.63 0.34
N LEU A 84 12.07 10.31 0.53
CA LEU A 84 10.86 9.50 0.65
C LEU A 84 10.07 9.77 1.94
N TYR A 85 10.73 10.03 3.08
CA TYR A 85 10.02 10.45 4.29
C TYR A 85 9.40 11.84 4.15
N ILE A 86 10.04 12.76 3.42
CA ILE A 86 9.43 14.04 3.07
C ILE A 86 8.19 13.81 2.19
N ALA A 87 8.28 12.93 1.19
CA ALA A 87 7.14 12.57 0.35
C ALA A 87 6.00 11.91 1.15
N LEU A 88 6.33 11.04 2.11
CA LEU A 88 5.37 10.47 3.08
C LEU A 88 4.69 11.58 3.90
N GLY A 89 5.44 12.58 4.37
CA GLY A 89 4.86 13.71 5.10
C GLY A 89 3.80 14.46 4.26
N PHE A 90 4.11 14.74 2.99
CA PHE A 90 3.13 15.32 2.07
C PHE A 90 1.93 14.39 1.82
N PHE A 91 2.18 13.10 1.66
CA PHE A 91 1.14 12.09 1.49
C PHE A 91 0.17 12.06 2.69
N CYS A 92 0.69 12.08 3.92
CA CYS A 92 -0.12 12.14 5.14
C CYS A 92 -1.00 13.39 5.21
N ILE A 93 -0.49 14.54 4.78
CA ILE A 93 -1.26 15.80 4.73
C ILE A 93 -2.45 15.65 3.77
N TRP A 94 -2.23 15.07 2.59
CA TRP A 94 -3.28 14.85 1.61
C TRP A 94 -4.33 13.84 2.08
N VAL A 95 -3.91 12.72 2.68
CA VAL A 95 -4.83 11.74 3.28
C VAL A 95 -5.66 12.38 4.39
N GLY A 96 -5.04 13.18 5.26
CA GLY A 96 -5.75 13.91 6.32
C GLY A 96 -6.76 14.91 5.77
N PHE A 97 -6.40 15.65 4.71
CA PHE A 97 -7.31 16.56 4.03
C PHE A 97 -8.54 15.82 3.47
N VAL A 98 -8.33 14.73 2.72
CA VAL A 98 -9.42 13.91 2.18
C VAL A 98 -10.32 13.37 3.29
N GLY A 99 -9.73 12.83 4.35
CA GLY A 99 -10.47 12.31 5.51
C GLY A 99 -11.35 13.37 6.17
N VAL A 100 -10.83 14.60 6.36
CA VAL A 100 -11.62 15.72 6.91
C VAL A 100 -12.78 16.07 5.99
N VAL A 101 -12.57 16.18 4.68
CA VAL A 101 -13.64 16.50 3.72
C VAL A 101 -14.72 15.40 3.75
N LEU A 102 -14.33 14.12 3.74
CA LEU A 102 -15.26 13.00 3.83
C LEU A 102 -16.09 13.00 5.10
N VAL A 103 -15.49 13.31 6.25
CA VAL A 103 -16.22 13.44 7.52
C VAL A 103 -17.20 14.61 7.47
N LEU A 104 -16.79 15.77 6.96
CA LEU A 104 -17.64 16.95 6.86
C LEU A 104 -18.82 16.74 5.91
N VAL A 105 -18.61 16.03 4.80
CA VAL A 105 -19.69 15.62 3.88
C VAL A 105 -20.59 14.58 4.54
N GLY A 106 -20.03 13.56 5.20
CA GLY A 106 -20.78 12.51 5.88
C GLY A 106 -21.69 13.03 7.00
N LEU A 107 -21.24 14.07 7.70
CA LEU A 107 -21.99 14.80 8.73
C LEU A 107 -22.97 15.85 8.16
N GLU A 108 -23.07 15.98 6.84
CA GLU A 108 -23.93 16.95 6.15
C GLU A 108 -23.56 18.44 6.46
N PHE A 109 -22.33 18.71 6.93
CA PHE A 109 -21.84 20.08 7.16
C PHE A 109 -21.43 20.79 5.87
N ILE A 110 -21.02 20.03 4.87
CA ILE A 110 -20.61 20.52 3.54
C ILE A 110 -21.44 19.81 2.47
N HIS A 111 -21.72 20.50 1.37
CA HIS A 111 -22.50 19.97 0.25
C HIS A 111 -21.79 18.78 -0.42
N GLU A 112 -22.56 17.79 -0.88
CA GLU A 112 -22.05 16.62 -1.61
C GLU A 112 -21.23 16.93 -2.87
N LYS A 113 -21.31 18.15 -3.43
CA LYS A 113 -20.48 18.56 -4.60
C LYS A 113 -18.98 18.48 -4.31
N TYR A 114 -18.58 18.58 -3.03
CA TYR A 114 -17.18 18.45 -2.63
C TYR A 114 -16.67 17.00 -2.72
N MET A 115 -17.53 16.01 -2.99
CA MET A 115 -17.10 14.64 -3.30
C MET A 115 -16.29 14.57 -4.60
N GLU A 116 -16.54 15.45 -5.58
CA GLU A 116 -15.73 15.54 -6.79
C GLU A 116 -14.27 15.89 -6.47
N ILE A 117 -14.07 16.79 -5.48
CA ILE A 117 -12.74 17.18 -5.01
C ILE A 117 -12.05 15.99 -4.33
N VAL A 118 -12.77 15.24 -3.50
CA VAL A 118 -12.26 14.01 -2.87
C VAL A 118 -11.78 13.02 -3.94
N HIS A 119 -12.58 12.76 -4.97
CA HIS A 119 -12.19 11.86 -6.05
C HIS A 119 -10.92 12.32 -6.78
N ILE A 120 -10.75 13.62 -7.03
CA ILE A 120 -9.52 14.15 -7.65
C ILE A 120 -8.32 13.91 -6.73
N PHE A 121 -8.45 14.17 -5.42
CA PHE A 121 -7.35 13.95 -4.48
C PHE A 121 -7.02 12.48 -4.27
N ASP A 122 -8.00 11.59 -4.29
CA ASP A 122 -7.76 10.13 -4.26
C ASP A 122 -6.93 9.68 -5.47
N MET A 123 -7.19 10.23 -6.66
CA MET A 123 -6.36 9.97 -7.84
C MET A 123 -4.94 10.48 -7.68
N VAL A 124 -4.76 11.68 -7.09
CA VAL A 124 -3.42 12.23 -6.81
C VAL A 124 -2.65 11.36 -5.82
N LEU A 125 -3.32 10.91 -4.75
CA LEU A 125 -2.75 10.01 -3.75
C LEU A 125 -2.31 8.70 -4.40
N LEU A 126 -3.15 8.10 -5.24
CA LEU A 126 -2.78 6.89 -5.98
C LEU A 126 -1.57 7.14 -6.89
N VAL A 127 -1.60 8.19 -7.72
CA VAL A 127 -0.49 8.48 -8.64
C VAL A 127 0.81 8.64 -7.87
N GLN A 128 0.78 9.30 -6.72
CA GLN A 128 1.94 9.42 -5.84
C GLN A 128 2.41 8.06 -5.33
N LEU A 129 1.50 7.20 -4.87
CA LEU A 129 1.82 5.86 -4.37
C LEU A 129 2.43 4.97 -5.46
N VAL A 130 1.76 4.87 -6.61
CA VAL A 130 2.21 4.11 -7.80
C VAL A 130 3.58 4.60 -8.28
N SER A 131 3.78 5.93 -8.34
CA SER A 131 5.06 6.50 -8.75
C SER A 131 6.17 6.15 -7.77
N THR A 132 5.86 6.13 -6.47
CA THR A 132 6.80 5.75 -5.41
C THR A 132 7.19 4.28 -5.52
N GLU A 133 6.23 3.39 -5.72
CA GLU A 133 6.49 1.96 -5.89
C GLU A 133 7.33 1.65 -7.12
N ILE A 134 6.98 2.23 -8.28
CA ILE A 134 7.77 2.07 -9.50
C ILE A 134 9.20 2.57 -9.27
N PHE A 135 9.34 3.74 -8.62
CA PHE A 135 10.65 4.29 -8.30
C PHE A 135 11.47 3.37 -7.39
N ILE A 136 10.86 2.83 -6.32
CA ILE A 136 11.51 1.89 -5.41
C ILE A 136 11.90 0.61 -6.15
N ASN A 137 10.99 -0.01 -6.91
CA ASN A 137 11.25 -1.22 -7.68
C ASN A 137 12.40 -1.05 -8.67
N LEU A 138 12.47 0.11 -9.35
CA LEU A 138 13.59 0.44 -10.25
C LEU A 138 14.92 0.59 -9.50
N ASN A 139 14.93 1.19 -8.31
CA ASN A 139 16.14 1.31 -7.50
C ASN A 139 16.61 -0.06 -6.99
N VAL A 140 15.70 -0.88 -6.47
CA VAL A 140 16.01 -2.25 -6.04
C VAL A 140 16.58 -3.04 -7.20
N TYR A 141 15.96 -2.96 -8.38
CA TYR A 141 16.44 -3.64 -9.59
C TYR A 141 17.90 -3.26 -9.91
N LYS A 142 18.19 -1.95 -9.94
CA LYS A 142 19.54 -1.45 -10.26
C LYS A 142 20.59 -1.97 -9.28
N ILE A 143 20.32 -1.91 -7.98
CA ILE A 143 21.29 -2.32 -6.94
C ILE A 143 21.40 -3.84 -6.88
N SER A 144 20.28 -4.56 -6.93
CA SER A 144 20.25 -6.02 -6.93
C SER A 144 20.96 -6.60 -8.15
N LYS A 145 20.85 -5.96 -9.32
CA LYS A 145 21.57 -6.39 -10.53
C LYS A 145 23.09 -6.31 -10.36
N VAL A 146 23.60 -5.34 -9.61
CA VAL A 146 25.05 -5.20 -9.37
C VAL A 146 25.52 -6.15 -8.28
N LYS A 147 24.77 -6.25 -7.17
CA LYS A 147 25.16 -7.04 -5.99
C LYS A 147 24.83 -8.54 -6.11
N ILE A 148 23.61 -8.89 -6.49
CA ILE A 148 23.13 -10.29 -6.43
C ILE A 148 23.55 -11.07 -7.67
N ARG A 149 23.52 -10.43 -8.84
CA ARG A 149 23.87 -11.10 -10.10
C ARG A 149 25.32 -11.58 -10.13
N SER A 150 26.24 -10.83 -9.52
CA SER A 150 27.64 -11.23 -9.41
C SER A 150 27.83 -12.44 -8.48
N MET A 151 26.90 -12.68 -7.57
CA MET A 151 26.97 -13.79 -6.60
C MET A 151 26.26 -15.05 -7.11
N SER A 152 25.04 -14.92 -7.63
CA SER A 152 24.28 -16.06 -8.13
C SER A 152 23.27 -15.65 -9.20
N ILE A 153 23.45 -16.19 -10.41
CA ILE A 153 22.51 -15.96 -11.52
C ILE A 153 21.12 -16.55 -11.24
N ARG A 154 21.05 -17.67 -10.51
CA ARG A 154 19.78 -18.32 -10.17
C ARG A 154 18.98 -17.45 -9.21
N MET A 155 19.65 -16.91 -8.18
CA MET A 155 19.04 -15.99 -7.22
C MET A 155 18.60 -14.69 -7.87
N TRP A 156 19.43 -14.15 -8.77
CA TRP A 156 19.08 -12.96 -9.56
C TRP A 156 17.80 -13.16 -10.37
N ARG A 157 17.60 -14.33 -11.00
CA ARG A 157 16.36 -14.65 -11.73
C ARG A 157 15.14 -14.65 -10.81
N THR A 158 15.27 -15.17 -9.59
CA THR A 158 14.18 -15.12 -8.60
C THR A 158 13.81 -13.68 -8.23
N VAL A 159 14.81 -12.84 -7.94
CA VAL A 159 14.58 -11.41 -7.64
C VAL A 159 13.95 -10.68 -8.82
N GLN A 160 14.40 -10.98 -10.04
CA GLN A 160 13.84 -10.40 -11.25
C GLN A 160 12.36 -10.78 -11.44
N LEU A 161 11.99 -12.04 -11.18
CA LEU A 161 10.60 -12.48 -11.22
C LEU A 161 9.76 -11.76 -10.16
N SER A 162 10.26 -11.65 -8.93
CA SER A 162 9.57 -10.93 -7.85
C SER A 162 9.31 -9.47 -8.20
N LEU A 163 10.34 -8.74 -8.68
CA LEU A 163 10.19 -7.35 -9.11
C LEU A 163 9.22 -7.19 -10.28
N PHE A 164 9.21 -8.16 -11.20
CA PHE A 164 8.23 -8.20 -12.29
C PHE A 164 6.81 -8.35 -11.76
N VAL A 165 6.57 -9.26 -10.82
CA VAL A 165 5.25 -9.45 -10.17
C VAL A 165 4.82 -8.18 -9.45
N CYS A 166 5.68 -7.56 -8.64
CA CYS A 166 5.35 -6.29 -7.96
C CYS A 166 4.99 -5.19 -8.96
N THR A 167 5.79 -5.02 -10.03
CA THR A 167 5.52 -4.02 -11.07
C THR A 167 4.21 -4.30 -11.81
N PHE A 168 3.90 -5.57 -12.05
CA PHE A 168 2.63 -5.99 -12.65
C PHE A 168 1.45 -5.67 -11.72
N CYS A 169 1.54 -5.94 -10.42
CA CYS A 169 0.51 -5.56 -9.45
C CYS A 169 0.31 -4.04 -9.40
N THR A 170 1.37 -3.25 -9.41
CA THR A 170 1.27 -1.77 -9.49
C THR A 170 0.57 -1.32 -10.78
N ALA A 171 0.79 -2.01 -11.90
CA ALA A 171 0.06 -1.72 -13.15
C ALA A 171 -1.42 -2.10 -13.05
N LEU A 172 -1.74 -3.20 -12.36
CA LEU A 172 -3.13 -3.59 -12.08
C LEU A 172 -3.85 -2.54 -11.22
N ASP A 173 -3.17 -1.90 -10.27
CA ASP A 173 -3.76 -0.83 -9.45
C ASP A 173 -4.27 0.34 -10.32
N ILE A 174 -3.52 0.70 -11.38
CA ILE A 174 -3.96 1.70 -12.37
C ILE A 174 -5.18 1.19 -13.14
N VAL A 175 -5.16 -0.08 -13.57
CA VAL A 175 -6.28 -0.69 -14.31
C VAL A 175 -7.55 -0.69 -13.45
N PHE A 176 -7.46 -1.02 -12.16
CA PHE A 176 -8.63 -1.00 -11.26
C PHE A 176 -9.25 0.38 -11.18
N ILE A 177 -8.44 1.42 -11.13
CA ILE A 177 -8.93 2.79 -11.08
C ILE A 177 -9.55 3.25 -12.40
N VAL A 178 -8.99 2.81 -13.53
CA VAL A 178 -9.65 3.00 -14.82
C VAL A 178 -11.00 2.29 -14.85
N LEU A 179 -11.09 1.05 -14.35
CA LEU A 179 -12.35 0.30 -14.28
C LEU A 179 -13.37 0.96 -13.35
N GLU A 180 -12.95 1.45 -12.18
CA GLU A 180 -13.79 2.20 -11.24
C GLU A 180 -14.34 3.48 -11.89
N ASN A 181 -13.50 4.22 -12.63
CA ASN A 181 -13.93 5.42 -13.38
C ASN A 181 -14.86 5.09 -14.56
N LEU A 182 -14.78 3.90 -15.13
CA LEU A 182 -15.71 3.41 -16.16
C LEU A 182 -17.02 2.86 -15.58
N GLY A 183 -17.21 2.94 -14.26
CA GLY A 183 -18.39 2.41 -13.57
C GLY A 183 -18.44 0.87 -13.51
N ARG A 184 -17.32 0.19 -13.76
CA ARG A 184 -17.20 -1.28 -13.72
C ARG A 184 -16.75 -1.76 -12.34
N TYR A 185 -17.46 -1.32 -11.30
CA TYR A 185 -17.13 -1.60 -9.90
C TYR A 185 -17.08 -3.10 -9.59
N ASP A 186 -18.00 -3.90 -10.13
CA ASP A 186 -18.06 -5.35 -9.88
C ASP A 186 -16.76 -6.07 -10.24
N ILE A 187 -16.20 -5.74 -11.41
CA ILE A 187 -14.96 -6.34 -11.91
C ILE A 187 -13.77 -5.79 -11.13
N ALA A 188 -13.75 -4.48 -10.86
CA ALA A 188 -12.67 -3.83 -10.13
C ALA A 188 -12.53 -4.45 -8.73
N TYR A 189 -13.60 -4.53 -7.95
CA TYR A 189 -13.53 -5.03 -6.57
C TYR A 189 -13.28 -6.55 -6.48
N GLN A 190 -13.74 -7.36 -7.44
CA GLN A 190 -13.43 -8.80 -7.47
C GLN A 190 -11.93 -9.07 -7.65
N LEU A 191 -11.25 -8.26 -8.48
CA LEU A 191 -9.84 -8.46 -8.80
C LEU A 191 -8.90 -7.70 -7.86
N LYS A 192 -9.32 -6.53 -7.36
CA LYS A 192 -8.51 -5.64 -6.50
C LYS A 192 -8.05 -6.33 -5.22
N THR A 193 -8.94 -7.06 -4.55
CA THR A 193 -8.62 -7.76 -3.29
C THR A 193 -7.53 -8.81 -3.49
N SER A 194 -7.67 -9.65 -4.54
CA SER A 194 -6.67 -10.69 -4.83
C SER A 194 -5.34 -10.10 -5.29
N SER A 195 -5.36 -9.04 -6.10
CA SER A 195 -4.14 -8.36 -6.56
C SER A 195 -3.38 -7.73 -5.39
N PHE A 196 -4.08 -7.05 -4.49
CA PHE A 196 -3.46 -6.39 -3.35
C PHE A 196 -2.90 -7.42 -2.35
N ALA A 197 -3.62 -8.50 -2.07
CA ALA A 197 -3.11 -9.59 -1.23
C ALA A 197 -1.84 -10.22 -1.85
N LEU A 198 -1.85 -10.48 -3.16
CA LEU A 198 -0.69 -10.99 -3.88
C LEU A 198 0.50 -10.02 -3.78
N LYS A 199 0.24 -8.72 -3.95
CA LYS A 199 1.25 -7.67 -3.86
C LYS A 199 1.90 -7.62 -2.49
N ILE A 200 1.11 -7.56 -1.40
CA ILE A 200 1.65 -7.55 -0.03
C ILE A 200 2.48 -8.80 0.23
N VAL A 201 1.96 -9.99 -0.11
CA VAL A 201 2.67 -11.24 0.13
C VAL A 201 4.01 -11.26 -0.60
N PHE A 202 4.04 -10.83 -1.87
CA PHE A 202 5.27 -10.76 -2.64
C PHE A 202 6.23 -9.68 -2.15
N GLU A 203 5.75 -8.48 -1.83
CA GLU A 203 6.60 -7.40 -1.29
C GLU A 203 7.21 -7.82 0.04
N CYS A 204 6.39 -8.25 0.99
CA CYS A 204 6.86 -8.70 2.30
C CYS A 204 7.84 -9.88 2.20
N MET A 205 7.44 -10.97 1.53
CA MET A 205 8.29 -12.17 1.48
C MET A 205 9.54 -11.97 0.63
N CYS A 206 9.44 -11.31 -0.53
CA CYS A 206 10.60 -11.15 -1.40
C CYS A 206 11.60 -10.17 -0.78
N PHE A 207 11.16 -9.02 -0.26
CA PHE A 207 12.12 -8.07 0.32
C PHE A 207 12.76 -8.60 1.60
N GLN A 208 12.02 -9.33 2.45
CA GLN A 208 12.60 -9.98 3.62
C GLN A 208 13.57 -11.11 3.24
N PHE A 209 13.23 -11.94 2.25
CA PHE A 209 14.12 -12.99 1.76
C PHE A 209 15.43 -12.41 1.19
N ILE A 210 15.34 -11.36 0.36
CA ILE A 210 16.52 -10.73 -0.22
C ILE A 210 17.37 -10.06 0.88
N LYS A 211 16.74 -9.38 1.85
CA LYS A 211 17.45 -8.83 3.02
C LYS A 211 18.20 -9.91 3.80
N GLY A 212 17.52 -11.01 4.15
CA GLY A 212 18.11 -12.12 4.89
C GLY A 212 19.30 -12.74 4.17
N LEU A 213 19.20 -12.91 2.84
CA LEU A 213 20.30 -13.38 2.01
C LEU A 213 21.51 -12.46 2.07
N VAL A 214 21.33 -11.16 1.88
CA VAL A 214 22.46 -10.22 1.86
C VAL A 214 23.15 -10.15 3.23
N PHE A 215 22.39 -10.21 4.32
CA PHE A 215 22.95 -10.29 5.67
C PHE A 215 23.74 -11.58 5.89
N SER A 216 23.27 -12.72 5.37
CA SER A 216 23.99 -14.01 5.52
C SER A 216 25.32 -14.08 4.76
N LEU A 217 25.56 -13.14 3.85
CA LEU A 217 26.73 -13.09 2.98
C LEU A 217 27.81 -12.11 3.46
N HIS A 218 27.51 -11.33 4.50
CA HIS A 218 28.44 -10.42 5.17
C HIS A 218 28.92 -11.03 6.49
#